data_AF-A0A970YCX2-F1
#
_entry.id   AF-A0A970YCX2-F1
#
_cell.length_a   1.000
_cell.length_b   1.000
_cell.length_c   1.000
_cell.angle_alpha   90.00
_cell.angle_beta   90.00
_cell.angle_gamma   90.00
#
_symmetry.space_group_name_H-M   'P 1'
#
loop_
_entity.id
_entity.type
_entity.pdbx_description
1 polymer ?
#
loop_
_entity_poly.entity_id
_entity_poly.type
_entity_poly.pdbx_seq_one_letter_code
_entity_poly.pdbx_strand_id
1 'polypeptide(L)'
;MSFPNIPVVDATVSISVEDSVNLLLASIAFEELALSHIINAEAEKIQSVLGTLFPDQEPPETPPTVGDLLEIDRSVERTLRNVLKNQMLLQFKLEDTLSITTTSTSTTSSTTTEIA
;
A
#
# COMPACT_ATOMS: atom_id res chain seq x y z
N MET A 1 19.97 0.38 -46.51
CA MET A 1 18.77 0.11 -45.69
C MET A 1 18.74 1.13 -44.56
N SER A 2 17.80 2.07 -44.56
CA SER A 2 17.69 3.09 -43.51
C SER A 2 17.02 2.50 -42.27
N PHE A 3 17.65 2.65 -41.12
CA PHE A 3 17.05 2.32 -39.84
C PHE A 3 15.77 3.15 -39.59
N PRO A 4 14.74 2.60 -38.93
CA PRO A 4 13.57 3.37 -38.50
C PRO A 4 13.98 4.50 -37.56
N ASN A 5 13.55 5.73 -37.84
CA ASN A 5 13.74 6.88 -36.96
C ASN A 5 12.71 6.80 -35.82
N ILE A 6 13.14 6.35 -34.64
CA ILE A 6 12.29 6.32 -33.45
C ILE A 6 12.13 7.77 -32.97
N PRO A 7 10.90 8.29 -32.80
CA PRO A 7 10.71 9.64 -32.29
C PRO A 7 11.35 9.78 -30.90
N VAL A 8 12.09 10.88 -30.71
CA VAL A 8 12.66 11.24 -29.41
C VAL A 8 11.50 11.56 -28.47
N VAL A 9 11.27 10.70 -27.49
CA VAL A 9 10.31 10.97 -26.40
C VAL A 9 10.99 11.94 -25.46
N ASP A 10 10.52 13.18 -25.45
CA ASP A 10 10.97 14.20 -24.51
C ASP A 10 10.41 13.90 -23.12
N ALA A 11 11.18 13.24 -22.27
CA ALA A 11 10.82 12.98 -20.88
C ALA A 11 11.20 14.19 -20.00
N THR A 12 10.68 15.37 -20.31
CA THR A 12 10.94 16.64 -19.59
C THR A 12 10.23 16.75 -18.23
N VAL A 13 9.89 15.63 -17.59
CA VAL A 13 9.34 15.66 -16.24
C VAL A 13 10.47 15.91 -15.24
N SER A 14 10.74 17.18 -14.96
CA SER A 14 11.65 17.60 -13.88
C SER A 14 10.92 17.51 -12.54
N ILE A 15 10.87 16.32 -11.96
CA ILE A 15 10.41 16.11 -10.58
C ILE A 15 11.60 16.31 -9.64
N SER A 16 11.40 17.08 -8.56
CA SER A 16 12.42 17.22 -7.53
C SER A 16 12.52 15.95 -6.67
N VAL A 17 13.63 15.78 -5.96
CA VAL A 17 13.77 14.67 -5.00
C VAL A 17 12.72 14.78 -3.90
N GLU A 18 12.40 15.98 -3.44
CA GLU A 18 11.37 16.23 -2.43
C GLU A 18 9.97 15.83 -2.92
N ASP A 19 9.61 16.21 -4.15
CA ASP A 19 8.35 15.82 -4.77
C ASP A 19 8.27 14.29 -4.94
N SER A 20 9.39 13.66 -5.30
CA SER A 20 9.48 12.19 -5.42
C SER A 20 9.21 11.50 -4.09
N VAL A 21 9.81 11.99 -3.00
CA VAL A 21 9.59 11.47 -1.64
C VAL A 21 8.13 11.63 -1.23
N ASN A 22 7.55 12.81 -1.45
CA ASN A 22 6.14 13.07 -1.15
C ASN A 22 5.20 12.14 -1.93
N LEU A 23 5.49 11.89 -3.22
CA LEU A 23 4.74 10.94 -4.04
C LEU A 23 4.90 9.49 -3.56
N LEU A 24 6.08 9.09 -3.09
CA LEU A 24 6.31 7.76 -2.54
C LEU A 24 5.56 7.56 -1.21
N LEU A 25 5.56 8.57 -0.33
CA LEU A 25 4.79 8.54 0.91
C LEU A 25 3.28 8.50 0.63
N ALA A 26 2.80 9.28 -0.34
CA ALA A 26 1.41 9.21 -0.78
C ALA A 26 1.06 7.83 -1.34
N SER A 27 1.96 7.22 -2.12
CA SER A 27 1.78 5.85 -2.62
C SER A 27 1.65 4.82 -1.49
N ILE A 28 2.46 4.93 -0.43
CA ILE A 28 2.36 4.07 0.75
C ILE A 28 0.99 4.27 1.43
N ALA A 29 0.58 5.52 1.65
CA ALA A 29 -0.71 5.82 2.27
C ALA A 29 -1.91 5.28 1.46
N PHE A 30 -1.85 5.33 0.13
CA PHE A 30 -2.91 4.75 -0.71
C PHE A 30 -2.94 3.22 -0.65
N GLU A 31 -1.79 2.57 -0.53
CA GLU A 31 -1.72 1.12 -0.39
C GLU A 31 -2.27 0.66 0.98
N GLU A 32 -1.94 1.37 2.06
CA GLU A 32 -2.53 1.19 3.41
C GLU A 32 -4.06 1.33 3.37
N LEU A 33 -4.57 2.37 2.70
CA LEU A 33 -5.99 2.59 2.52
C LEU A 33 -6.63 1.41 1.77
N ALA A 34 -6.01 0.92 0.70
CA ALA A 34 -6.50 -0.24 -0.04
C ALA A 34 -6.52 -1.52 0.82
N LEU A 35 -5.49 -1.76 1.64
CA LEU A 35 -5.44 -2.89 2.57
C LEU A 35 -6.55 -2.81 3.62
N SER A 36 -6.89 -1.62 4.10
CA SER A 36 -8.00 -1.43 5.05
C SER A 36 -9.35 -1.86 4.47
N HIS A 37 -9.59 -1.60 3.18
CA HIS A 37 -10.81 -2.05 2.51
C HIS A 37 -10.85 -3.58 2.37
N ILE A 38 -9.70 -4.23 2.16
CA ILE A 38 -9.64 -5.69 2.14
C ILE A 38 -10.01 -6.26 3.52
N ILE A 39 -9.47 -5.68 4.60
CA ILE A 39 -9.79 -6.11 5.96
C ILE A 39 -11.29 -5.94 6.24
N ASN A 40 -11.89 -4.81 5.86
CA ASN A 40 -13.32 -4.59 6.01
C ASN A 40 -14.15 -5.59 5.20
N ALA A 41 -13.78 -5.87 3.94
CA ALA A 41 -14.47 -6.85 3.12
C ALA A 41 -14.40 -8.26 3.71
N GLU A 42 -13.28 -8.65 4.31
CA GLU A 42 -13.16 -9.92 5.03
C GLU A 42 -14.03 -9.95 6.30
N ALA A 43 -14.20 -8.82 7.01
CA ALA A 43 -15.12 -8.72 8.14
C ALA A 43 -16.60 -8.83 7.69
N GLU A 44 -16.97 -8.13 6.62
CA GLU A 44 -18.31 -8.22 6.02
C GLU A 44 -18.63 -9.63 5.53
N LYS A 45 -17.64 -10.37 5.00
CA LYS A 45 -17.78 -11.78 4.61
C LYS A 45 -18.19 -12.67 5.79
N ILE A 46 -17.56 -12.48 6.96
CA ILE A 46 -17.93 -13.21 8.18
C ILE A 46 -19.34 -12.84 8.61
N GLN A 47 -19.66 -11.54 8.65
CA GLN A 47 -20.99 -11.06 9.03
C GLN A 47 -22.09 -11.57 8.10
N SER A 48 -21.81 -11.66 6.79
CA SER A 48 -22.74 -12.17 5.78
C SER A 48 -23.16 -13.61 6.09
N VAL A 49 -22.19 -14.46 6.44
CA VAL A 49 -22.42 -15.88 6.73
C VAL A 49 -23.12 -16.07 8.08
N LEU A 50 -22.83 -15.20 9.06
CA LEU A 50 -23.48 -15.22 10.36
C LEU A 50 -24.87 -14.58 10.36
N GLY A 51 -25.29 -13.96 9.26
CA GLY A 51 -26.58 -13.27 9.19
C GLY A 51 -26.61 -11.92 9.91
N THR A 52 -25.45 -11.32 10.19
CA THR A 52 -25.33 -10.09 10.99
C THR A 52 -24.95 -8.85 10.17
N LEU A 53 -24.86 -8.98 8.84
CA LEU A 53 -24.42 -7.89 7.97
C LEU A 53 -25.45 -6.76 7.88
N PHE A 54 -26.75 -7.08 7.95
CA PHE A 54 -27.82 -6.10 7.96
C PHE A 54 -28.75 -6.31 9.16
N PRO A 55 -29.30 -5.23 9.76
CA PRO A 55 -30.18 -5.32 10.92
C PRO A 55 -31.47 -6.11 10.65
N ASP A 56 -31.93 -6.16 9.39
CA ASP A 56 -33.13 -6.89 8.96
C ASP A 56 -32.78 -8.08 8.05
N GLN A 57 -31.58 -8.67 8.20
CA GLN A 57 -31.20 -9.84 7.42
C GLN A 57 -31.96 -11.07 7.90
N GLU A 58 -32.83 -11.60 7.05
CA GLU A 58 -33.47 -12.90 7.29
C GLU A 58 -32.38 -13.99 7.36
N PRO A 59 -32.45 -14.91 8.33
CA PRO A 59 -31.55 -16.06 8.38
C PRO A 59 -31.59 -16.82 7.06
N PRO A 60 -30.45 -17.32 6.56
CA PRO A 60 -30.46 -18.13 5.36
C PRO A 60 -31.37 -19.35 5.56
N GLU A 61 -32.15 -19.73 4.53
CA GLU A 61 -33.09 -20.87 4.59
C GLU A 61 -32.41 -22.17 5.05
N THR A 62 -31.12 -22.30 4.76
CA THR A 62 -30.24 -23.33 5.29
C THR A 62 -29.13 -22.69 6.12
N PRO A 63 -29.02 -23.01 7.42
CA PRO A 63 -27.94 -22.50 8.23
C PRO A 63 -26.59 -23.07 7.74
N PRO A 64 -25.51 -22.27 7.77
CA PRO A 64 -24.19 -22.76 7.39
C PRO A 64 -23.77 -23.91 8.31
N THR A 65 -23.16 -24.93 7.73
CA THR A 65 -22.63 -26.04 8.52
C THR A 65 -21.34 -25.61 9.22
N VAL A 66 -20.94 -26.34 10.27
CA VAL A 66 -19.65 -26.11 10.92
C VAL A 66 -18.48 -26.26 9.94
N GLY A 67 -18.61 -27.11 8.93
CA GLY A 67 -17.61 -27.26 7.86
C GLY A 67 -17.45 -25.98 7.05
N ASP A 68 -18.56 -25.37 6.64
CA ASP A 68 -18.56 -24.13 5.86
C ASP A 68 -17.94 -22.98 6.66
N LEU A 69 -18.29 -22.88 7.95
CA LEU A 69 -17.71 -21.87 8.86
C LEU A 69 -16.19 -22.01 8.99
N LEU A 70 -15.69 -23.24 9.13
CA LEU A 70 -14.25 -23.51 9.20
C LEU A 70 -13.54 -23.21 7.88
N GLU A 71 -14.19 -23.42 6.74
CA GLU A 71 -13.62 -23.09 5.43
C GLU A 71 -13.49 -21.57 5.25
N ILE A 72 -14.52 -20.81 5.64
CA ILE A 72 -14.51 -19.35 5.60
C ILE A 72 -13.46 -18.80 6.55
N ASP A 73 -13.38 -19.30 7.78
CA ASP A 73 -12.37 -18.87 8.77
C ASP A 73 -10.94 -19.07 8.23
N ARG A 74 -10.65 -20.25 7.65
CA ARG A 74 -9.35 -20.51 7.01
C ARG A 74 -9.08 -19.59 5.81
N SER A 75 -10.12 -19.26 5.04
CA SER A 75 -10.01 -18.35 3.90
C SER A 75 -9.67 -16.94 4.37
N VAL A 76 -10.38 -16.42 5.37
CA VAL A 76 -10.12 -15.12 6.00
C VAL A 76 -8.72 -15.08 6.60
N GLU A 77 -8.33 -16.10 7.37
CA GLU A 77 -7.00 -16.23 7.95
C GLU A 77 -5.92 -16.14 6.87
N ARG A 78 -6.11 -16.83 5.74
CA ARG A 78 -5.18 -16.80 4.61
C ARG A 78 -5.06 -15.40 3.99
N THR A 79 -6.18 -14.69 3.81
CA THR A 79 -6.17 -13.30 3.32
C THR A 79 -5.44 -12.40 4.30
N LEU A 80 -5.75 -12.46 5.60
CA LEU A 80 -5.10 -11.62 6.62
C LEU A 80 -3.60 -11.90 6.74
N ARG A 81 -3.17 -13.15 6.57
CA ARG A 81 -1.73 -13.50 6.48
C ARG A 81 -1.04 -12.84 5.28
N ASN A 82 -1.73 -12.67 4.16
CA ASN A 82 -1.19 -11.98 3.00
C ASN A 82 -1.17 -10.45 3.21
N VAL A 83 -2.22 -9.89 3.81
CA VAL A 83 -2.25 -8.47 4.22
C VAL A 83 -1.07 -8.15 5.14
N LEU A 84 -0.81 -8.99 6.14
CA LEU A 84 0.32 -8.80 7.05
C LEU A 84 1.68 -8.81 6.33
N LYS A 85 1.86 -9.66 5.32
CA LYS A 85 3.10 -9.67 4.51
C LYS A 85 3.25 -8.39 3.71
N ASN A 86 2.17 -7.87 3.13
CA ASN A 86 2.20 -6.58 2.45
C ASN A 86 2.50 -5.45 3.43
N GLN A 87 1.96 -5.49 4.64
CA GLN A 87 2.27 -4.52 5.69
C GLN A 87 3.77 -4.49 6.04
N MET A 88 4.42 -5.66 6.10
CA MET A 88 5.86 -5.74 6.31
C MET A 88 6.65 -5.11 5.15
N LEU A 89 6.22 -5.36 3.90
CA LEU A 89 6.86 -4.75 2.72
C LEU A 89 6.66 -3.23 2.68
N LEU A 90 5.46 -2.76 3.05
CA LEU A 90 5.16 -1.33 3.16
C LEU A 90 6.00 -0.65 4.24
N GLN A 91 6.23 -1.33 5.37
CA GLN A 91 7.13 -0.83 6.40
C GLN A 91 8.55 -0.65 5.86
N PHE A 92 9.11 -1.64 5.15
CA PHE A 92 10.44 -1.50 4.55
C PHE A 92 10.49 -0.36 3.54
N LYS A 93 9.47 -0.24 2.68
CA LYS A 93 9.36 0.88 1.73
C LYS A 93 9.32 2.22 2.45
N LEU A 94 8.61 2.33 3.58
CA LEU A 94 8.54 3.55 4.38
C LEU A 94 9.91 3.90 4.99
N GLU A 95 10.59 2.94 5.60
CA GLU A 95 11.93 3.11 6.18
C GLU A 95 12.95 3.57 5.11
N ASP A 96 12.93 2.96 3.93
CA ASP A 96 13.77 3.35 2.80
C ASP A 96 13.46 4.78 2.31
N THR A 97 12.17 5.13 2.17
CA THR A 97 11.78 6.47 1.74
C THR A 97 12.18 7.55 2.74
N LEU A 98 12.08 7.27 4.05
CA LEU A 98 12.47 8.20 5.09
C LEU A 98 13.98 8.41 5.14
N SER A 99 14.76 7.38 4.80
CA SER A 99 16.23 7.44 4.72
C SER A 99 16.73 8.38 3.62
N ILE A 100 15.97 8.56 2.55
CA ILE A 100 16.26 9.53 1.47
C ILE A 100 16.16 10.96 2.01
N THR A 101 15.11 11.26 2.77
CA THR A 101 14.87 12.59 3.36
C THR A 101 16.00 13.03 4.27
N THR A 102 16.55 12.11 5.09
CA THR A 102 17.67 12.40 5.99
C THR A 102 18.99 12.70 5.28
N THR A 103 19.19 12.22 4.06
CA THR A 103 20.42 12.44 3.29
C THR A 103 20.46 13.83 2.63
N SER A 104 19.30 14.38 2.24
CA SER A 104 19.22 15.70 1.60
C SER A 104 19.49 16.87 2.56
N THR A 105 19.44 16.66 3.88
CA THR A 105 19.63 17.74 4.87
C THR A 105 21.10 18.01 5.21
N SER A 106 22.06 17.17 4.78
CA SER A 106 23.46 17.25 5.24
C SER A 106 24.45 18.01 4.34
N THR A 107 24.01 18.64 3.25
CA THR A 107 24.94 19.25 2.24
C THR A 107 25.14 20.76 2.29
N THR A 108 24.75 21.48 3.35
CA THR A 108 25.04 22.93 3.49
C THR A 108 25.99 23.23 4.66
N SER A 109 27.28 22.95 4.50
CA SER A 109 28.33 23.52 5.38
C SER A 109 29.68 23.59 4.69
N SER A 110 30.34 24.75 4.82
CA SER A 110 31.67 25.17 4.32
C SER A 110 31.72 25.52 2.81
N THR A 111 31.93 26.78 2.44
CA THR A 111 33.23 27.46 2.54
C THR A 111 33.09 28.98 2.41
N THR A 112 33.58 29.75 3.38
CA THR A 112 34.30 31.00 3.09
C THR A 112 35.32 31.27 4.20
N THR A 113 36.58 31.27 3.83
CA THR A 113 37.69 31.79 4.63
C THR A 113 38.65 32.43 3.63
N GLU A 114 38.57 33.75 3.50
CA GLU A 114 39.63 34.62 2.98
C GLU A 114 39.70 35.82 3.93
N ILE A 115 40.62 35.80 4.89
CA ILE A 115 41.99 36.33 4.90
C ILE A 115 42.03 37.85 5.18
N ALA A 116 42.88 38.18 6.14
CA ALA A 116 43.21 39.49 6.71
C ALA A 116 43.87 40.46 5.72
#